data_AF-A0A969B245-F1
#
_entry.id   AF-A0A969B245-F1
#
_cell.length_a   1.000
_cell.length_b   1.000
_cell.length_c   1.000
_cell.angle_alpha   90.00
_cell.angle_beta   90.00
_cell.angle_gamma   90.00
#
_symmetry.space_group_name_H-M   'P 1'
#
loop_
_entity.id
_entity.type
_entity.pdbx_description
1 polymer ?
#
loop_
_entity_poly.entity_id
_entity_poly.type
_entity_poly.pdbx_seq_one_letter_code
_entity_poly.pdbx_strand_id
1 'polypeptide(L)'
;MNLQKAILFIFLVSVHGVYGQGLEISRLKIDHQNTPLGFDNHEPEFSWMLNASERGAMQSAYEIVVSEDEARLEKGSSWHSGKVPGSQTFGVRYAGRPLKSFTRYYWKVRAWNQEGNPSEWSDPSWFETSMMSPSDWKAQWISDQNSLPEKDEDFYIPTPGPLLRKEISLKKEVKKARLYIAGLGYSIAYINGQRVGDHMLDMPWTQFDKQVTYNTFDVTSMLVRGDNALGVMLGNGWYNPMPIKLFQRWNLRDYLTVGKPCLMAQLRITFVDGSTQTIVSDTSWKAGKGPILMNSVYLGETYDARLEQKGWQNPGYNDKHWQQVQTPVGPKGVLIARYIPPVRVTKILKPVKMTQRRRAFIFVILGKTLQAYRD
;
A
#
# COMPACT_ATOMS: atom_id res chain seq x y z
N MET A 1 -87.27 15.33 7.32
CA MET A 1 -86.18 14.51 7.87
C MET A 1 -85.53 13.76 6.71
N ASN A 2 -84.28 14.16 6.37
CA ASN A 2 -83.24 13.41 5.65
C ASN A 2 -83.49 12.97 4.18
N LEU A 3 -82.57 13.09 3.22
CA LEU A 3 -81.28 13.79 3.08
C LEU A 3 -80.93 13.64 1.59
N GLN A 4 -80.70 14.72 0.84
CA GLN A 4 -80.17 14.64 -0.52
C GLN A 4 -78.70 14.23 -0.47
N LYS A 5 -78.34 13.13 -1.16
CA LYS A 5 -76.95 12.70 -1.31
C LYS A 5 -76.29 13.49 -2.45
N ALA A 6 -75.41 14.42 -2.09
CA ALA A 6 -74.44 15.00 -3.01
C ALA A 6 -73.22 14.07 -3.10
N ILE A 7 -72.84 13.69 -4.32
CA ILE A 7 -71.62 12.92 -4.61
C ILE A 7 -70.49 13.93 -4.84
N LEU A 8 -69.54 13.98 -3.91
CA LEU A 8 -68.33 14.80 -3.97
C LEU A 8 -67.21 13.97 -4.63
N PHE A 9 -66.78 14.36 -5.83
CA PHE A 9 -65.60 13.80 -6.48
C PHE A 9 -64.35 14.44 -5.86
N ILE A 10 -63.62 13.68 -5.05
CA ILE A 10 -62.30 14.10 -4.53
C ILE A 10 -61.25 13.76 -5.60
N PHE A 11 -60.70 14.79 -6.24
CA PHE A 11 -59.48 14.65 -7.03
C PHE A 11 -58.30 14.45 -6.06
N LEU A 12 -57.83 13.21 -5.95
CA LEU A 12 -56.53 12.89 -5.34
C LEU A 12 -55.45 13.39 -6.31
N VAL A 13 -54.90 14.58 -6.05
CA VAL A 13 -53.62 14.99 -6.64
C VAL A 13 -52.55 14.14 -5.96
N SER A 14 -52.19 13.03 -6.60
CA SER A 14 -50.96 12.31 -6.30
C SER A 14 -49.79 13.23 -6.58
N VAL A 15 -49.24 13.82 -5.51
CA VAL A 15 -47.90 14.44 -5.52
C VAL A 15 -46.94 13.30 -5.82
N HIS A 16 -46.63 13.11 -7.09
CA HIS A 16 -45.47 12.33 -7.49
C HIS A 16 -44.28 13.11 -6.95
N GLY A 17 -43.63 12.58 -5.90
CA GLY A 17 -42.29 13.01 -5.56
C GLY A 17 -41.48 12.90 -6.84
N VAL A 18 -40.99 14.03 -7.34
CA VAL A 18 -40.00 14.09 -8.40
C VAL A 18 -38.75 13.42 -7.83
N TYR A 19 -38.63 12.11 -8.00
CA TYR A 19 -37.35 11.43 -7.88
C TYR A 19 -36.47 12.06 -8.97
N GLY A 20 -35.49 12.83 -8.53
CA GLY A 20 -34.79 13.83 -9.34
C GLY A 20 -34.34 13.30 -10.69
N GLN A 21 -34.75 14.01 -11.75
CA GLN A 21 -33.98 14.09 -12.97
C GLN A 21 -32.61 14.69 -12.61
N GLY A 22 -31.55 13.88 -12.61
CA GLY A 22 -30.25 14.35 -12.17
C GLY A 22 -29.12 13.38 -12.49
N LEU A 23 -27.92 13.93 -12.59
CA LEU A 23 -26.69 13.14 -12.61
C LEU A 23 -26.48 12.56 -11.21
N GLU A 24 -26.22 11.26 -11.11
CA GLU A 24 -25.73 10.62 -9.89
C GLU A 24 -24.22 10.40 -10.02
N ILE A 25 -23.47 10.70 -8.96
CA ILE A 25 -22.01 10.55 -8.97
C ILE A 25 -21.59 9.31 -8.20
N SER A 26 -20.73 8.51 -8.81
CA SER A 26 -20.18 7.30 -8.18
C SER A 26 -18.71 7.09 -8.53
N ARG A 27 -18.09 6.12 -7.84
CA ARG A 27 -16.71 5.65 -8.09
C ARG A 27 -15.66 6.76 -8.13
N LEU A 28 -15.67 7.55 -7.07
CA LEU A 28 -14.66 8.56 -6.78
C LEU A 28 -13.28 7.91 -6.70
N LYS A 29 -12.30 8.54 -7.36
CA LYS A 29 -10.91 8.09 -7.35
C LYS A 29 -9.93 9.26 -7.32
N ILE A 30 -8.81 9.01 -6.66
CA ILE A 30 -7.60 9.83 -6.61
C ILE A 30 -6.47 9.04 -7.24
N ASP A 31 -5.79 9.59 -8.25
CA ASP A 31 -4.70 8.92 -8.99
C ASP A 31 -5.09 7.47 -9.38
N HIS A 32 -6.32 7.33 -9.91
CA HIS A 32 -6.95 6.07 -10.31
C HIS A 32 -7.27 5.05 -9.20
N GLN A 33 -7.11 5.43 -7.93
CA GLN A 33 -7.36 4.61 -6.73
C GLN A 33 -8.57 5.11 -5.92
N ASN A 34 -9.35 4.22 -5.30
CA ASN A 34 -10.59 4.59 -4.61
C ASN A 34 -10.35 5.43 -3.35
N THR A 35 -9.50 4.95 -2.45
CA THR A 35 -9.14 5.62 -1.19
C THR A 35 -7.65 5.40 -0.89
N PRO A 36 -6.75 6.04 -1.68
CA PRO A 36 -5.33 5.74 -1.58
C PRO A 36 -4.78 6.12 -0.21
N LEU A 37 -4.06 5.16 0.39
CA LEU A 37 -3.36 5.33 1.65
C LEU A 37 -1.86 5.49 1.38
N GLY A 38 -1.35 6.68 1.69
CA GLY A 38 0.07 6.98 1.73
C GLY A 38 0.70 7.15 0.34
N PHE A 39 0.26 8.17 -0.38
CA PHE A 39 0.88 8.67 -1.61
C PHE A 39 1.54 10.03 -1.37
N ASP A 40 2.48 10.44 -2.24
CA ASP A 40 3.26 11.68 -2.12
C ASP A 40 3.16 12.58 -3.37
N ASN A 41 2.10 12.40 -4.17
CA ASN A 41 1.76 13.33 -5.24
C ASN A 41 1.23 14.65 -4.66
N HIS A 42 1.86 15.77 -5.01
CA HIS A 42 1.46 17.10 -4.57
C HIS A 42 0.22 17.63 -5.29
N GLU A 43 -0.08 17.08 -6.48
CA GLU A 43 -1.20 17.48 -7.33
C GLU A 43 -2.00 16.23 -7.73
N PRO A 44 -2.68 15.56 -6.78
CA PRO A 44 -3.47 14.37 -7.08
C PRO A 44 -4.55 14.67 -8.12
N GLU A 45 -4.80 13.69 -8.99
CA GLU A 45 -5.83 13.74 -10.01
C GLU A 45 -7.13 13.11 -9.53
N PHE A 46 -8.20 13.90 -9.56
CA PHE A 46 -9.55 13.51 -9.18
C PHE A 46 -10.28 12.96 -10.40
N SER A 47 -11.08 11.91 -10.17
CA SER A 47 -12.00 11.38 -11.16
C SER A 47 -13.27 10.82 -10.52
N TRP A 48 -14.36 10.86 -11.27
CA TRP A 48 -15.66 10.35 -10.86
C TRP A 48 -16.42 9.83 -12.08
N MET A 49 -17.39 8.94 -11.85
CA MET A 49 -18.32 8.47 -12.87
C MET A 49 -19.69 9.10 -12.68
N LEU A 50 -20.34 9.39 -13.79
CA LEU A 50 -21.70 9.89 -13.85
C LEU A 50 -22.64 8.75 -14.23
N ASN A 51 -23.70 8.57 -13.46
CA ASN A 51 -24.83 7.72 -13.79
C ASN A 51 -26.04 8.61 -14.06
N ALA A 52 -26.86 8.24 -15.05
CA ALA A 52 -28.11 8.91 -15.35
C ALA A 52 -29.10 7.89 -15.92
N SER A 53 -30.38 8.06 -15.60
CA SER A 53 -31.47 7.27 -16.19
C SER A 53 -31.72 7.62 -17.67
N GLU A 54 -31.41 8.86 -18.05
CA GLU A 54 -31.69 9.40 -19.38
C GLU A 54 -30.52 9.24 -20.34
N ARG A 55 -30.84 8.93 -21.60
CA ARG A 55 -29.85 8.86 -22.68
C ARG A 55 -29.40 10.28 -23.06
N GLY A 56 -28.09 10.46 -23.19
CA GLY A 56 -27.51 11.75 -23.61
C GLY A 56 -27.36 12.76 -22.48
N ALA A 57 -27.56 12.35 -21.22
CA ALA A 57 -27.21 13.16 -20.06
C ALA A 57 -25.71 13.48 -20.07
N MET A 58 -25.36 14.75 -19.84
CA MET A 58 -23.98 15.23 -19.88
C MET A 58 -23.71 16.19 -18.73
N GLN A 59 -22.47 16.19 -18.23
CA GLN A 59 -21.99 17.21 -17.31
C GLN A 59 -21.65 18.49 -18.07
N SER A 60 -22.12 19.63 -17.56
CA SER A 60 -21.79 20.98 -18.02
C SER A 60 -20.84 21.73 -17.07
N ALA A 61 -20.81 21.36 -15.80
CA ALA A 61 -19.92 21.92 -14.77
C ALA A 61 -19.73 20.94 -13.61
N TYR A 62 -18.72 21.18 -12.77
CA TYR A 62 -18.48 20.43 -11.53
C TYR A 62 -18.04 21.34 -10.39
N GLU A 63 -18.11 20.82 -9.17
CA GLU A 63 -17.56 21.47 -7.98
C GLU A 63 -17.00 20.42 -7.03
N ILE A 64 -15.78 20.65 -6.55
CA ILE A 64 -15.05 19.77 -5.65
C ILE A 64 -14.77 20.54 -4.36
N VAL A 65 -14.96 19.87 -3.22
CA VAL A 65 -14.53 20.34 -1.91
C VAL A 65 -13.60 19.33 -1.27
N VAL A 66 -12.55 19.81 -0.62
CA VAL A 66 -11.54 19.02 0.09
C VAL A 66 -11.27 19.62 1.47
N SER A 67 -11.26 18.79 2.51
CA SER A 67 -10.96 19.21 3.88
C SER A 67 -10.22 18.12 4.65
N GLU A 68 -9.44 18.52 5.65
CA GLU A 68 -8.82 17.61 6.64
C GLU A 68 -9.85 17.06 7.66
N ASP A 69 -11.03 17.70 7.75
CA ASP A 69 -12.09 17.39 8.71
C ASP A 69 -13.39 17.05 7.96
N GLU A 70 -13.75 15.77 7.97
CA GLU A 70 -14.94 15.25 7.30
C GLU A 70 -16.23 15.96 7.75
N ALA A 71 -16.33 16.29 9.05
CA ALA A 71 -17.50 16.97 9.59
C ALA A 71 -17.66 18.42 9.10
N ARG A 72 -16.60 18.99 8.52
CA ARG A 72 -16.59 20.35 7.95
C ARG A 72 -16.26 20.36 6.45
N LEU A 73 -16.49 19.24 5.77
CA LEU A 73 -16.13 19.05 4.37
C LEU A 73 -16.74 20.12 3.43
N GLU A 74 -17.97 20.57 3.72
CA GLU A 74 -18.64 21.64 2.95
C GLU A 74 -17.85 22.96 2.91
N LYS A 75 -17.01 23.23 3.92
CA LYS A 75 -16.21 24.46 3.94
C LYS A 75 -15.04 24.41 2.96
N GLY A 76 -14.65 23.23 2.48
CA GLY A 76 -13.54 23.06 1.55
C GLY A 76 -12.24 23.72 2.03
N SER A 77 -11.91 23.58 3.31
CA SER A 77 -10.82 24.34 3.95
C SER A 77 -9.45 24.14 3.31
N SER A 78 -9.24 23.00 2.65
CA SER A 78 -8.01 22.67 1.92
C SER A 78 -8.15 23.06 0.45
N TRP A 79 -9.32 22.78 -0.15
CA TRP A 79 -9.69 23.22 -1.48
C TRP A 79 -11.20 23.35 -1.63
N HIS A 80 -11.63 24.40 -2.33
CA HIS A 80 -13.00 24.57 -2.76
C HIS A 80 -12.93 25.13 -4.19
N SER A 81 -13.27 24.32 -5.20
CA SER A 81 -13.12 24.75 -6.59
C SER A 81 -14.12 25.83 -7.00
N GLY A 82 -15.26 25.90 -6.31
CA GLY A 82 -16.45 26.58 -6.83
C GLY A 82 -17.02 25.82 -8.04
N LYS A 83 -18.04 26.39 -8.68
CA LYS A 83 -18.60 25.86 -9.92
C LYS A 83 -17.63 26.09 -11.08
N VAL A 84 -16.98 25.03 -11.54
CA VAL A 84 -16.06 25.03 -12.68
C VAL A 84 -16.80 24.56 -13.94
N PRO A 85 -16.91 25.37 -15.00
CA PRO A 85 -17.54 24.94 -16.25
C PRO A 85 -16.69 23.87 -16.95
N GLY A 86 -17.34 22.87 -17.52
CA GLY A 86 -16.70 21.81 -18.30
C GLY A 86 -17.30 20.43 -18.07
N SER A 87 -17.08 19.56 -19.06
CA SER A 87 -17.51 18.17 -19.06
C SER A 87 -16.43 17.20 -18.54
N GLN A 88 -15.30 17.72 -18.04
CA GLN A 88 -14.21 16.90 -17.52
C GLN A 88 -14.63 16.16 -16.25
N THR A 89 -14.44 14.84 -16.23
CA THR A 89 -14.76 13.96 -15.08
C THR A 89 -13.56 13.13 -14.62
N PHE A 90 -12.40 13.33 -15.25
CA PHE A 90 -11.15 12.61 -14.96
C PHE A 90 -9.95 13.52 -15.20
N GLY A 91 -8.84 13.27 -14.51
CA GLY A 91 -7.62 14.09 -14.63
C GLY A 91 -7.78 15.51 -14.09
N VAL A 92 -8.77 15.74 -13.21
CA VAL A 92 -8.98 17.05 -12.59
C VAL A 92 -7.96 17.20 -11.47
N ARG A 93 -6.94 18.05 -11.69
CA ARG A 93 -5.85 18.21 -10.74
C ARG A 93 -6.27 19.02 -9.53
N TYR A 94 -5.76 18.62 -8.37
CA TYR A 94 -5.86 19.40 -7.15
C TYR A 94 -5.32 20.82 -7.35
N ALA A 95 -6.13 21.83 -7.05
CA ALA A 95 -5.76 23.25 -7.17
C ALA A 95 -5.92 24.01 -5.84
N GLY A 96 -5.81 23.29 -4.72
CA GLY A 96 -5.98 23.84 -3.39
C GLY A 96 -4.68 24.26 -2.72
N ARG A 97 -4.75 24.41 -1.38
CA ARG A 97 -3.59 24.71 -0.55
C ARG A 97 -2.61 23.52 -0.55
N PRO A 98 -1.28 23.75 -0.44
CA PRO A 98 -0.30 22.68 -0.39
C PRO A 98 -0.68 21.58 0.61
N LEU A 99 -0.65 20.33 0.13
CA LEU A 99 -0.96 19.16 0.95
C LEU A 99 0.14 18.93 2.00
N LYS A 100 -0.26 18.59 3.21
CA LYS A 100 0.62 18.30 4.35
C LYS A 100 0.99 16.83 4.36
N SER A 101 2.15 16.49 4.91
CA SER A 101 2.54 15.10 5.16
C SER A 101 1.62 14.41 6.18
N PHE A 102 1.47 13.10 6.05
CA PHE A 102 0.78 12.23 7.03
C PHE A 102 -0.67 12.63 7.35
N THR A 103 -1.36 13.23 6.39
CA THR A 103 -2.66 13.89 6.59
C THR A 103 -3.72 13.23 5.73
N ARG A 104 -4.85 12.88 6.35
CA ARG A 104 -6.03 12.42 5.64
C ARG A 104 -6.86 13.62 5.19
N TYR A 105 -7.20 13.63 3.92
CA TYR A 105 -8.10 14.59 3.30
C TYR A 105 -9.36 13.86 2.87
N TYR A 106 -10.50 14.43 3.21
CA TYR A 106 -11.82 14.02 2.74
C TYR A 106 -12.21 14.91 1.58
N TRP A 107 -12.90 14.35 0.61
CA TRP A 107 -13.37 15.08 -0.55
C TRP A 107 -14.71 14.55 -1.04
N LYS A 108 -15.44 15.42 -1.73
CA LYS A 108 -16.65 15.06 -2.46
C LYS A 108 -16.81 15.99 -3.65
N VAL A 109 -17.66 15.59 -4.58
CA VAL A 109 -17.91 16.31 -5.82
C VAL A 109 -19.40 16.37 -6.10
N ARG A 110 -19.84 17.44 -6.74
CA ARG A 110 -21.15 17.52 -7.40
C ARG A 110 -20.99 18.02 -8.83
N ALA A 111 -21.96 17.75 -9.67
CA ALA A 111 -21.95 18.08 -11.09
C ALA A 111 -23.23 18.83 -11.48
N TRP A 112 -23.20 19.55 -12.60
CA TRP A 112 -24.40 20.12 -13.21
C TRP A 112 -24.68 19.43 -14.53
N ASN A 113 -25.94 19.15 -14.83
CA ASN A 113 -26.36 18.62 -16.12
C ASN A 113 -26.36 19.73 -17.21
N GLN A 114 -26.68 19.37 -18.45
CA GLN A 114 -26.77 20.30 -19.58
C GLN A 114 -27.83 21.40 -19.45
N GLU A 115 -28.82 21.22 -18.57
CA GLU A 115 -29.87 22.21 -18.27
C GLU A 115 -29.48 23.18 -17.14
N GLY A 116 -28.30 22.96 -16.53
CA GLY A 116 -27.84 23.75 -15.40
C GLY A 116 -28.43 23.31 -14.05
N ASN A 117 -29.04 22.13 -13.97
CA ASN A 117 -29.51 21.55 -12.72
C ASN A 117 -28.36 20.82 -11.99
N PRO A 118 -28.11 21.10 -10.70
CA PRO A 118 -27.08 20.41 -9.93
C PRO A 118 -27.52 18.98 -9.57
N SER A 119 -26.53 18.08 -9.46
CA SER A 119 -26.67 16.83 -8.74
C SER A 119 -26.66 17.07 -7.23
N GLU A 120 -27.10 16.05 -6.48
CA GLU A 120 -26.67 15.91 -5.10
C GLU A 120 -25.14 15.79 -5.03
N TRP A 121 -24.58 16.09 -3.86
CA TRP A 121 -23.18 15.77 -3.59
C TRP A 121 -22.99 14.25 -3.59
N SER A 122 -21.84 13.80 -4.08
CA SER A 122 -21.41 12.42 -3.87
C SER A 122 -21.26 12.11 -2.38
N ASP A 123 -21.31 10.83 -2.04
CA ASP A 123 -20.77 10.36 -0.77
C ASP A 123 -19.32 10.83 -0.60
N PRO A 124 -18.90 11.22 0.63
CA PRO A 124 -17.51 11.55 0.89
C PRO A 124 -16.58 10.38 0.59
N SER A 125 -15.45 10.68 -0.05
CA SER A 125 -14.30 9.79 -0.18
C SER A 125 -13.08 10.43 0.50
N TRP A 126 -11.96 9.72 0.55
CA TRP A 126 -10.75 10.22 1.20
C TRP A 126 -9.47 9.74 0.53
N PHE A 127 -8.41 10.48 0.76
CA PHE A 127 -7.04 10.09 0.45
C PHE A 127 -6.13 10.49 1.61
N GLU A 128 -5.06 9.74 1.84
CA GLU A 128 -4.11 10.05 2.91
C GLU A 128 -2.70 10.20 2.35
N THR A 129 -2.10 11.37 2.59
CA THR A 129 -0.75 11.67 2.14
C THR A 129 0.30 10.97 3.01
N SER A 130 1.48 10.79 2.42
CA SER A 130 2.65 10.20 3.07
C SER A 130 3.74 11.25 3.32
N MET A 131 4.98 10.95 2.94
CA MET A 131 6.18 11.75 3.03
C MET A 131 6.18 12.76 1.86
N MET A 132 5.58 13.93 2.06
CA MET A 132 5.53 14.98 1.02
C MET A 132 6.87 15.74 0.89
N SER A 133 7.83 15.48 1.79
CA SER A 133 9.17 16.01 1.73
C SER A 133 10.20 14.91 2.00
N PRO A 134 11.37 14.92 1.34
CA PRO A 134 12.48 14.03 1.70
C PRO A 134 12.87 14.12 3.18
N SER A 135 12.69 15.30 3.79
CA SER A 135 12.98 15.52 5.20
C SER A 135 12.01 14.83 6.17
N ASP A 136 10.88 14.32 5.69
CA ASP A 136 9.92 13.56 6.51
C ASP A 136 10.45 12.18 6.93
N TRP A 137 11.39 11.63 6.15
CA TRP A 137 12.14 10.44 6.52
C TRP A 137 13.14 10.78 7.62
N LYS A 138 12.99 10.11 8.77
CA LYS A 138 13.93 10.13 9.89
C LYS A 138 14.68 8.81 10.05
N ALA A 139 14.28 7.80 9.28
CA ALA A 139 14.84 6.47 9.30
C ALA A 139 16.12 6.36 8.47
N GLN A 140 16.94 5.37 8.80
CA GLN A 140 18.17 5.03 8.12
C GLN A 140 18.01 3.70 7.41
N TRP A 141 18.73 3.51 6.30
CA TRP A 141 18.91 2.19 5.73
C TRP A 141 19.68 1.31 6.71
N ILE A 142 19.16 0.11 6.98
CA ILE A 142 19.80 -0.90 7.83
C ILE A 142 19.87 -2.25 7.13
N SER A 143 20.90 -3.03 7.44
CA SER A 143 21.09 -4.40 6.94
C SER A 143 21.84 -5.24 7.98
N ASP A 144 21.98 -6.54 7.76
CA ASP A 144 22.83 -7.38 8.60
C ASP A 144 24.32 -7.03 8.42
N GLN A 145 25.24 -7.72 9.09
CA GLN A 145 26.69 -7.46 8.98
C GLN A 145 27.40 -8.28 7.88
N ASN A 146 26.69 -9.17 7.19
CA ASN A 146 27.31 -10.06 6.20
C ASN A 146 27.78 -9.29 4.95
N SER A 147 29.01 -9.47 4.50
CA SER A 147 29.44 -8.89 3.23
C SER A 147 28.77 -9.60 2.06
N LEU A 148 28.49 -8.86 0.97
CA LEU A 148 28.17 -9.50 -0.29
C LEU A 148 29.40 -10.25 -0.81
N PRO A 149 29.23 -11.41 -1.47
CA PRO A 149 30.34 -12.09 -2.09
C PRO A 149 31.00 -11.26 -3.21
N GLU A 150 32.31 -11.40 -3.37
CA GLU A 150 33.08 -10.73 -4.43
C GLU A 150 33.14 -11.55 -5.72
N LYS A 151 33.04 -12.88 -5.61
CA LYS A 151 33.08 -13.80 -6.75
C LYS A 151 31.68 -14.34 -7.06
N ASP A 152 31.38 -14.51 -8.34
CA ASP A 152 30.08 -14.98 -8.80
C ASP A 152 29.72 -16.36 -8.22
N GLU A 153 30.69 -17.27 -8.07
CA GLU A 153 30.46 -18.62 -7.56
C GLU A 153 30.00 -18.61 -6.09
N ASP A 154 30.48 -17.65 -5.30
CA ASP A 154 30.22 -17.57 -3.87
C ASP A 154 28.78 -17.15 -3.56
N PHE A 155 28.08 -16.51 -4.52
CA PHE A 155 26.63 -16.23 -4.40
C PHE A 155 25.79 -17.51 -4.30
N TYR A 156 26.30 -18.63 -4.78
CA TYR A 156 25.61 -19.93 -4.75
C TYR A 156 25.84 -20.71 -3.45
N ILE A 157 26.68 -20.20 -2.54
CA ILE A 157 26.89 -20.81 -1.22
C ILE A 157 25.66 -20.52 -0.35
N PRO A 158 24.98 -21.56 0.19
CA PRO A 158 23.81 -21.38 1.04
C PRO A 158 24.10 -20.45 2.22
N THR A 159 23.45 -19.29 2.24
CA THR A 159 23.66 -18.23 3.23
C THR A 159 22.31 -17.78 3.78
N PRO A 160 22.06 -17.95 5.10
CA PRO A 160 20.81 -17.51 5.71
C PRO A 160 20.48 -16.04 5.45
N GLY A 161 19.32 -15.78 4.84
CA GLY A 161 18.80 -14.43 4.63
C GLY A 161 18.48 -13.75 5.97
N PRO A 162 18.59 -12.41 6.07
CA PRO A 162 18.50 -11.75 7.37
C PRO A 162 17.06 -11.56 7.84
N LEU A 163 16.87 -11.82 9.14
CA LEU A 163 15.72 -11.38 9.92
C LEU A 163 16.12 -10.14 10.71
N LEU A 164 15.40 -9.04 10.57
CA LEU A 164 15.64 -7.79 11.28
C LEU A 164 14.53 -7.56 12.29
N ARG A 165 14.86 -7.23 13.55
CA ARG A 165 13.84 -6.97 14.58
C ARG A 165 14.16 -5.76 15.46
N LYS A 166 13.09 -5.15 16.00
CA LYS A 166 13.12 -4.15 17.06
C LYS A 166 11.95 -4.34 18.02
N GLU A 167 12.24 -4.33 19.32
CA GLU A 167 11.21 -4.22 20.35
C GLU A 167 10.81 -2.76 20.58
N ILE A 168 9.53 -2.55 20.85
CA ILE A 168 8.90 -1.24 20.95
C ILE A 168 8.03 -1.26 22.19
N SER A 169 8.27 -0.34 23.13
CA SER A 169 7.41 -0.18 24.30
C SER A 169 6.57 1.08 24.18
N LEU A 170 5.25 0.93 24.20
CA LEU A 170 4.27 2.00 24.05
C LEU A 170 3.57 2.28 25.38
N LYS A 171 3.75 3.49 25.91
CA LYS A 171 3.18 3.87 27.22
C LYS A 171 1.72 4.29 27.15
N LYS A 172 1.23 4.65 25.96
CA LYS A 172 -0.06 5.29 25.71
C LYS A 172 -0.90 4.46 24.74
N GLU A 173 -2.20 4.69 24.76
CA GLU A 173 -3.17 4.04 23.87
C GLU A 173 -3.08 4.61 22.45
N VAL A 174 -2.99 3.71 21.46
CA VAL A 174 -2.82 4.04 20.05
C VAL A 174 -4.17 4.45 19.44
N LYS A 175 -4.22 5.62 18.81
CA LYS A 175 -5.37 6.09 18.02
C LYS A 175 -5.21 5.77 16.53
N LYS A 176 -4.00 5.91 16.00
CA LYS A 176 -3.66 5.69 14.59
C LYS A 176 -2.20 5.26 14.48
N ALA A 177 -1.91 4.27 13.65
CA ALA A 177 -0.54 3.92 13.30
C ALA A 177 -0.37 3.64 11.81
N ARG A 178 0.76 4.10 11.26
CA ARG A 178 1.15 3.89 9.87
C ARG A 178 2.58 3.37 9.81
N LEU A 179 2.79 2.27 9.09
CA LEU A 179 4.12 1.79 8.74
C LEU A 179 4.46 2.22 7.32
N TYR A 180 5.50 3.04 7.18
CA TYR A 180 6.14 3.37 5.91
C TYR A 180 7.37 2.47 5.76
N ILE A 181 7.43 1.65 4.72
CA ILE A 181 8.48 0.62 4.59
C ILE A 181 8.97 0.43 3.16
N ALA A 182 10.29 0.42 3.00
CA ALA A 182 10.99 0.04 1.78
C ALA A 182 12.01 -1.05 2.13
N GLY A 183 11.77 -2.27 1.65
CA GLY A 183 12.75 -3.36 1.69
C GLY A 183 13.37 -3.54 0.32
N LEU A 184 14.62 -3.13 0.15
CA LEU A 184 15.33 -3.29 -1.11
C LEU A 184 15.76 -4.74 -1.31
N GLY A 185 15.41 -5.27 -2.47
CA GLY A 185 15.31 -6.70 -2.71
C GLY A 185 13.84 -7.08 -2.62
N TYR A 186 13.47 -7.83 -1.59
CA TYR A 186 12.07 -8.01 -1.16
C TYR A 186 11.98 -7.97 0.36
N SER A 187 10.80 -7.69 0.90
CA SER A 187 10.59 -7.76 2.35
C SER A 187 9.22 -8.30 2.74
N ILE A 188 9.18 -8.98 3.88
CA ILE A 188 7.94 -9.34 4.57
C ILE A 188 8.05 -8.80 6.00
N ALA A 189 7.12 -7.91 6.37
CA ALA A 189 7.06 -7.32 7.70
C ALA A 189 6.02 -8.01 8.59
N TYR A 190 6.27 -7.98 9.90
CA TYR A 190 5.44 -8.52 10.95
C TYR A 190 5.37 -7.54 12.11
N ILE A 191 4.18 -7.38 12.71
CA ILE A 191 4.01 -6.71 13.99
C ILE A 191 3.31 -7.68 14.93
N ASN A 192 3.91 -7.95 16.09
CA ASN A 192 3.34 -8.83 17.13
C ASN A 192 2.87 -10.19 16.59
N GLY A 193 3.71 -10.87 15.80
CA GLY A 193 3.32 -12.17 15.22
C GLY A 193 2.56 -12.08 13.91
N GLN A 194 1.87 -10.97 13.66
CA GLN A 194 0.95 -10.83 12.54
C GLN A 194 1.66 -10.23 11.33
N ARG A 195 1.46 -10.82 10.15
CA ARG A 195 2.01 -10.30 8.90
C ARG A 195 1.37 -8.96 8.55
N VAL A 196 2.18 -7.98 8.16
CA VAL A 196 1.72 -6.67 7.70
C VAL A 196 1.36 -6.76 6.21
N GLY A 197 0.09 -6.47 5.90
CA GLY A 197 -0.43 -6.50 4.53
C GLY A 197 -0.45 -7.90 3.89
N ASP A 198 -0.80 -7.93 2.61
CA ASP A 198 -0.95 -9.14 1.79
C ASP A 198 -0.07 -9.12 0.52
N HIS A 199 0.85 -8.17 0.45
CA HIS A 199 1.71 -7.98 -0.72
C HIS A 199 2.73 -9.12 -0.83
N MET A 200 2.95 -9.59 -2.04
CA MET A 200 3.96 -10.59 -2.39
C MET A 200 5.02 -9.97 -3.28
N LEU A 201 6.26 -10.47 -3.23
CA LEU A 201 7.38 -9.95 -4.02
C LEU A 201 7.49 -8.42 -3.91
N ASP A 202 7.38 -7.94 -2.68
CA ASP A 202 7.12 -6.52 -2.42
C ASP A 202 8.40 -5.69 -2.46
N MET A 203 8.65 -5.20 -3.69
CA MET A 203 9.36 -4.00 -4.13
C MET A 203 9.29 -4.07 -5.67
N PRO A 204 8.58 -3.16 -6.37
CA PRO A 204 8.60 -3.14 -7.82
C PRO A 204 10.04 -3.00 -8.32
N TRP A 205 10.35 -3.66 -9.42
CA TRP A 205 11.66 -3.51 -10.03
C TRP A 205 11.77 -2.13 -10.69
N THR A 206 12.60 -1.27 -10.09
CA THR A 206 12.91 0.07 -10.60
C THR A 206 14.41 0.21 -10.87
N GLN A 207 14.82 1.31 -11.48
CA GLN A 207 16.23 1.72 -11.43
C GLN A 207 16.50 2.29 -10.03
N PHE A 208 17.00 1.45 -9.13
CA PHE A 208 17.14 1.80 -7.71
C PHE A 208 18.05 3.00 -7.45
N ASP A 209 18.99 3.32 -8.36
CA ASP A 209 19.80 4.55 -8.28
C ASP A 209 19.04 5.84 -8.62
N LYS A 210 17.84 5.73 -9.19
CA LYS A 210 16.97 6.87 -9.51
C LYS A 210 15.74 6.94 -8.63
N GLN A 211 15.09 5.80 -8.38
CA GLN A 211 13.88 5.74 -7.59
C GLN A 211 13.76 4.43 -6.82
N VAL A 212 13.27 4.54 -5.59
CA VAL A 212 12.92 3.41 -4.72
C VAL A 212 11.50 3.63 -4.22
N THR A 213 10.61 2.68 -4.45
CA THR A 213 9.25 2.82 -3.93
C THR A 213 9.18 2.39 -2.47
N TYR A 214 8.36 3.05 -1.65
CA TYR A 214 7.98 2.56 -0.34
C TYR A 214 6.46 2.31 -0.26
N ASN A 215 6.07 1.49 0.71
CA ASN A 215 4.69 1.16 1.00
C ASN A 215 4.22 1.84 2.27
N THR A 216 2.92 2.12 2.31
CA THR A 216 2.24 2.59 3.52
C THR A 216 1.19 1.56 3.93
N PHE A 217 1.24 1.13 5.19
CA PHE A 217 0.25 0.21 5.77
C PHE A 217 -0.43 0.84 6.98
N ASP A 218 -1.74 0.67 7.08
CA ASP A 218 -2.46 0.89 8.34
C ASP A 218 -2.19 -0.29 9.27
N VAL A 219 -1.49 -0.01 10.38
CA VAL A 219 -1.13 -1.02 11.39
C VAL A 219 -1.71 -0.69 12.76
N THR A 220 -2.75 0.16 12.79
CA THR A 220 -3.37 0.68 14.02
C THR A 220 -3.81 -0.45 14.94
N SER A 221 -4.49 -1.47 14.41
CA SER A 221 -5.01 -2.61 15.18
C SER A 221 -3.95 -3.65 15.56
N MET A 222 -2.73 -3.54 15.04
CA MET A 222 -1.66 -4.51 15.29
C MET A 222 -0.83 -4.15 16.53
N LEU A 223 -0.95 -2.91 17.01
CA LEU A 223 -0.20 -2.40 18.15
C LEU A 223 -1.04 -2.42 19.43
N VAL A 224 -0.38 -2.68 20.55
CA VAL A 224 -0.98 -2.65 21.88
C VAL A 224 -0.23 -1.67 22.79
N ARG A 225 -0.89 -1.20 23.85
CA ARG A 225 -0.19 -0.55 24.95
C ARG A 225 0.70 -1.57 25.66
N GLY A 226 1.94 -1.21 25.96
CA GLY A 226 2.97 -2.10 26.47
C GLY A 226 3.95 -2.54 25.38
N ASP A 227 4.41 -3.77 25.47
CA ASP A 227 5.49 -4.27 24.61
C ASP A 227 4.96 -4.80 23.28
N ASN A 228 5.68 -4.41 22.22
CA ASN A 228 5.41 -4.77 20.84
C ASN A 228 6.72 -5.16 20.18
N ALA A 229 6.65 -5.87 19.05
CA ALA A 229 7.80 -6.14 18.20
C ALA A 229 7.47 -5.86 16.74
N LEU A 230 8.42 -5.24 16.04
CA LEU A 230 8.44 -5.12 14.59
C LEU A 230 9.55 -6.01 14.05
N GLY A 231 9.19 -6.95 13.18
CA GLY A 231 10.10 -7.88 12.52
C GLY A 231 10.02 -7.75 11.01
N VAL A 232 11.14 -7.85 10.31
CA VAL A 232 11.19 -7.85 8.84
C VAL A 232 12.15 -8.92 8.34
N MET A 233 11.68 -9.78 7.45
CA MET A 233 12.53 -10.73 6.71
C MET A 233 12.87 -10.12 5.36
N LEU A 234 14.15 -10.08 4.99
CA LEU A 234 14.60 -9.57 3.70
C LEU A 234 14.95 -10.71 2.73
N GLY A 235 14.66 -10.47 1.46
CA GLY A 235 15.08 -11.29 0.34
C GLY A 235 15.92 -10.49 -0.65
N ASN A 236 16.61 -11.19 -1.54
CA ASN A 236 17.49 -10.62 -2.56
C ASN A 236 16.73 -9.82 -3.62
N GLY A 237 15.58 -10.34 -4.06
CA GLY A 237 14.76 -9.76 -5.12
C GLY A 237 15.57 -9.34 -6.35
N TRP A 238 15.17 -8.23 -6.98
CA TRP A 238 15.88 -7.65 -8.12
C TRP A 238 17.02 -6.70 -7.73
N TYR A 239 17.19 -6.39 -6.44
CA TYR A 239 18.27 -5.54 -5.95
C TYR A 239 19.57 -6.32 -5.72
N ASN A 240 19.48 -7.59 -5.36
CA ASN A 240 20.63 -8.49 -5.26
C ASN A 240 20.44 -9.76 -6.09
N PRO A 241 20.20 -9.66 -7.41
CA PRO A 241 19.93 -10.83 -8.23
C PRO A 241 21.14 -11.76 -8.26
N MET A 242 20.90 -13.08 -8.28
CA MET A 242 21.97 -14.05 -8.43
C MET A 242 22.76 -13.82 -9.74
N PRO A 243 24.08 -14.07 -9.78
CA PRO A 243 24.88 -13.99 -11.00
C PRO A 243 24.40 -14.99 -12.05
N ILE A 244 23.62 -14.56 -13.04
CA ILE A 244 23.10 -15.43 -14.10
C ILE A 244 23.56 -14.90 -15.45
N LYS A 245 24.36 -15.70 -16.17
CA LYS A 245 24.82 -15.39 -17.53
C LYS A 245 23.76 -15.78 -18.55
N LEU A 246 22.91 -14.82 -18.93
CA LEU A 246 21.96 -14.98 -20.01
C LEU A 246 22.72 -15.17 -21.33
N PHE A 247 22.33 -16.20 -22.09
CA PHE A 247 23.00 -16.62 -23.33
C PHE A 247 24.51 -16.84 -23.17
N GLN A 248 24.95 -17.25 -21.97
CA GLN A 248 26.37 -17.42 -21.59
C GLN A 248 27.23 -16.16 -21.71
N ARG A 249 26.63 -14.98 -21.90
CA ARG A 249 27.37 -13.73 -22.17
C ARG A 249 27.05 -12.60 -21.20
N TRP A 250 25.80 -12.41 -20.83
CA TRP A 250 25.35 -11.20 -20.11
C TRP A 250 24.98 -11.55 -18.67
N ASN A 251 25.77 -11.10 -17.70
CA ASN A 251 25.38 -11.21 -16.29
C ASN A 251 24.46 -10.03 -15.94
N LEU A 252 23.26 -10.32 -15.43
CA LEU A 252 22.30 -9.28 -15.03
C LEU A 252 22.91 -8.26 -14.06
N ARG A 253 23.81 -8.69 -13.17
CA ARG A 253 24.45 -7.83 -12.17
C ARG A 253 25.31 -6.73 -12.79
N ASP A 254 25.82 -6.92 -14.00
CA ASP A 254 26.65 -5.94 -14.72
C ASP A 254 25.83 -4.78 -15.30
N TYR A 255 24.51 -4.96 -15.43
CA TYR A 255 23.61 -4.01 -16.12
C TYR A 255 22.53 -3.42 -15.21
N LEU A 256 22.42 -3.91 -13.98
CA LEU A 256 21.41 -3.47 -13.01
C LEU A 256 22.07 -2.69 -11.87
N THR A 257 21.34 -1.73 -11.30
CA THR A 257 21.69 -1.21 -9.98
C THR A 257 21.50 -2.34 -8.96
N VAL A 258 22.62 -2.91 -8.52
CA VAL A 258 22.62 -3.96 -7.50
C VAL A 258 23.20 -3.48 -6.19
N GLY A 259 22.80 -4.10 -5.10
CA GLY A 259 23.32 -3.78 -3.78
C GLY A 259 22.88 -4.81 -2.74
N LYS A 260 23.32 -4.59 -1.50
CA LYS A 260 23.00 -5.47 -0.39
C LYS A 260 21.55 -5.24 0.05
N PRO A 261 20.72 -6.29 0.20
CA PRO A 261 19.35 -6.12 0.71
C PRO A 261 19.33 -5.33 2.01
N CYS A 262 18.51 -4.30 2.06
CA CYS A 262 18.45 -3.40 3.20
C CYS A 262 17.04 -2.85 3.40
N LEU A 263 16.78 -2.39 4.61
CA LEU A 263 15.48 -1.95 5.09
C LEU A 263 15.54 -0.47 5.45
N MET A 264 14.51 0.25 5.04
CA MET A 264 14.15 1.51 5.67
C MET A 264 12.69 1.45 6.11
N ALA A 265 12.46 1.69 7.40
CA ALA A 265 11.16 1.58 8.01
C ALA A 265 10.92 2.73 8.98
N GLN A 266 9.75 3.35 8.88
CA GLN A 266 9.29 4.38 9.80
C GLN A 266 7.85 4.06 10.23
N LEU A 267 7.67 3.77 11.52
CA LEU A 267 6.37 3.57 12.13
C LEU A 267 5.96 4.86 12.84
N ARG A 268 4.92 5.54 12.34
CA ARG A 268 4.38 6.75 12.94
C ARG A 268 3.10 6.40 13.71
N ILE A 269 3.05 6.79 14.97
CA ILE A 269 1.96 6.49 15.91
C ILE A 269 1.38 7.81 16.40
N THR A 270 0.07 7.95 16.34
CA THR A 270 -0.70 9.01 17.00
C THR A 270 -1.48 8.37 18.15
N PHE A 271 -1.35 8.92 19.34
CA PHE A 271 -2.05 8.44 20.53
C PHE A 271 -3.40 9.15 20.72
N VAL A 272 -4.23 8.61 21.60
CA VAL A 272 -5.56 9.18 21.92
C VAL A 272 -5.45 10.61 22.47
N ASP A 273 -4.38 10.91 23.21
CA ASP A 273 -4.10 12.25 23.75
C ASP A 273 -3.60 13.28 22.71
N GLY A 274 -3.49 12.88 21.44
CA GLY A 274 -3.04 13.73 20.33
C GLY A 274 -1.52 13.80 20.14
N SER A 275 -0.73 13.27 21.08
CA SER A 275 0.72 13.20 20.91
C SER A 275 1.13 12.16 19.86
N THR A 276 2.33 12.32 19.29
CA THR A 276 2.87 11.39 18.28
C THR A 276 4.21 10.81 18.70
N GLN A 277 4.46 9.56 18.33
CA GLN A 277 5.76 8.90 18.46
C GLN A 277 6.14 8.28 17.12
N THR A 278 7.43 8.34 16.79
CA THR A 278 7.98 7.74 15.58
C THR A 278 9.04 6.72 15.96
N ILE A 279 8.91 5.49 15.48
CA ILE A 279 9.93 4.45 15.58
C ILE A 279 10.57 4.29 14.21
N VAL A 280 11.89 4.28 14.16
CA VAL A 280 12.65 4.25 12.91
C VAL A 280 13.58 3.04 12.82
N SER A 281 13.92 2.66 11.59
CA SER A 281 15.10 1.84 11.29
C SER A 281 16.36 2.63 11.57
N ASP A 282 17.19 2.10 12.47
CA ASP A 282 18.42 2.69 12.97
C ASP A 282 19.30 1.56 13.55
N THR A 283 20.46 1.91 14.11
CA THR A 283 21.42 0.95 14.67
C THR A 283 20.93 0.22 15.93
N SER A 284 19.78 0.55 16.51
CA SER A 284 19.23 -0.19 17.67
C SER A 284 18.50 -1.48 17.27
N TRP A 285 18.31 -1.72 15.97
CA TRP A 285 17.77 -2.99 15.47
C TRP A 285 18.79 -4.11 15.60
N LYS A 286 18.29 -5.35 15.64
CA LYS A 286 19.14 -6.55 15.58
C LYS A 286 18.86 -7.37 14.33
N ALA A 287 19.89 -8.09 13.88
CA ALA A 287 19.86 -9.03 12.77
C ALA A 287 20.11 -10.47 13.24
N GLY A 288 19.23 -11.38 12.85
CA GLY A 288 19.34 -12.82 13.05
C GLY A 288 19.35 -13.57 11.71
N LYS A 289 19.70 -14.85 11.76
CA LYS A 289 19.72 -15.73 10.59
C LYS A 289 18.32 -16.31 10.32
N GLY A 290 17.82 -16.13 9.10
CA GLY A 290 16.54 -16.66 8.66
C GLY A 290 16.62 -18.08 8.11
N PRO A 291 15.47 -18.71 7.86
CA PRO A 291 15.39 -20.06 7.30
C PRO A 291 15.62 -20.13 5.78
N ILE A 292 15.53 -18.99 5.08
CA ILE A 292 15.79 -18.92 3.64
C ILE A 292 17.30 -18.90 3.41
N LEU A 293 17.85 -19.95 2.81
CA LEU A 293 19.29 -20.11 2.55
C LEU A 293 19.71 -19.59 1.17
N MET A 294 18.77 -19.52 0.23
CA MET A 294 18.98 -18.99 -1.11
C MET A 294 17.62 -18.53 -1.64
N ASN A 295 17.56 -17.38 -2.29
CA ASN A 295 16.37 -16.94 -3.01
C ASN A 295 16.77 -16.16 -4.27
N SER A 296 16.07 -16.44 -5.36
CA SER A 296 16.27 -15.85 -6.68
C SER A 296 14.96 -15.87 -7.45
N VAL A 297 14.64 -14.77 -8.11
CA VAL A 297 13.45 -14.68 -8.99
C VAL A 297 13.49 -15.73 -10.10
N TYR A 298 14.69 -16.11 -10.56
CA TYR A 298 14.87 -17.11 -11.61
C TYR A 298 15.12 -18.52 -11.11
N LEU A 299 15.87 -18.69 -10.01
CA LEU A 299 16.35 -20.01 -9.56
C LEU A 299 15.50 -20.60 -8.42
N GLY A 300 14.50 -19.87 -7.94
CA GLY A 300 13.65 -20.30 -6.85
C GLY A 300 14.24 -20.00 -5.47
N GLU A 301 13.77 -20.75 -4.47
CA GLU A 301 14.12 -20.57 -3.07
C GLU A 301 14.54 -21.90 -2.43
N THR A 302 15.58 -21.86 -1.60
CA THR A 302 15.97 -22.96 -0.71
C THR A 302 15.65 -22.55 0.71
N TYR A 303 14.81 -23.34 1.37
CA TYR A 303 14.34 -23.09 2.74
C TYR A 303 14.74 -24.26 3.65
N ASP A 304 15.31 -23.97 4.81
CA ASP A 304 15.61 -24.95 5.85
C ASP A 304 14.79 -24.67 7.11
N ALA A 305 13.71 -25.44 7.30
CA ALA A 305 12.81 -25.30 8.44
C ALA A 305 13.48 -25.54 9.80
N ARG A 306 14.65 -26.21 9.84
CA ARG A 306 15.41 -26.42 11.08
C ARG A 306 16.02 -25.12 11.61
N LEU A 307 16.12 -24.08 10.77
CA LEU A 307 16.64 -22.77 11.11
C LEU A 307 15.53 -21.77 11.49
N GLU A 308 14.28 -22.20 11.55
CA GLU A 308 13.18 -21.34 12.00
C GLU A 308 13.37 -20.88 13.44
N GLN A 309 13.35 -19.56 13.63
CA GLN A 309 13.44 -18.94 14.94
C GLN A 309 12.04 -18.67 15.48
N LYS A 310 11.41 -19.68 16.08
CA LYS A 310 10.01 -19.60 16.53
C LYS A 310 9.76 -18.37 17.41
N GLY A 311 8.85 -17.50 16.97
CA GLY A 311 8.39 -16.35 17.73
C GLY A 311 9.28 -15.10 17.66
N TRP A 312 10.30 -15.07 16.79
CA TRP A 312 11.23 -13.93 16.63
C TRP A 312 10.54 -12.58 16.39
N GLN A 313 9.35 -12.62 15.78
CA GLN A 313 8.50 -11.48 15.43
C GLN A 313 7.56 -11.02 16.56
N ASN A 314 7.58 -11.69 17.72
CA ASN A 314 6.77 -11.33 18.90
C ASN A 314 7.60 -10.53 19.92
N PRO A 315 6.94 -9.71 20.77
CA PRO A 315 7.60 -9.12 21.93
C PRO A 315 8.10 -10.20 22.90
N GLY A 316 9.19 -9.92 23.62
CA GLY A 316 9.78 -10.82 24.62
C GLY A 316 10.63 -11.95 24.04
N TYR A 317 10.94 -11.91 22.74
CA TYR A 317 11.84 -12.89 22.12
C TYR A 317 13.29 -12.67 22.58
N ASN A 318 13.97 -13.75 22.97
CA ASN A 318 15.37 -13.71 23.40
C ASN A 318 16.33 -13.59 22.20
N ASP A 319 16.65 -12.36 21.81
CA ASP A 319 17.56 -12.03 20.72
C ASP A 319 19.00 -11.73 21.16
N LYS A 320 19.43 -12.25 22.33
CA LYS A 320 20.79 -12.00 22.87
C LYS A 320 21.91 -12.45 21.92
N HIS A 321 21.66 -13.47 21.09
CA HIS A 321 22.61 -14.00 20.12
C HIS A 321 22.51 -13.33 18.74
N TRP A 322 21.56 -12.40 18.56
CA TRP A 322 21.45 -11.64 17.31
C TRP A 322 22.49 -10.54 17.29
N GLN A 323 23.01 -10.25 16.10
CA GLN A 323 24.00 -9.22 15.89
C GLN A 323 23.32 -7.85 15.78
N GLN A 324 24.06 -6.78 16.02
CA GLN A 324 23.59 -5.44 15.69
C GLN A 324 23.50 -5.28 14.17
N VAL A 325 22.54 -4.50 13.69
CA VAL A 325 22.50 -4.12 12.27
C VAL A 325 23.65 -3.15 11.93
N GLN A 326 23.95 -3.03 10.64
CA GLN A 326 24.80 -1.95 10.12
C GLN A 326 23.98 -0.99 9.26
N THR A 327 24.51 0.22 9.03
CA THR A 327 23.95 1.20 8.09
C THR A 327 24.72 1.15 6.77
N PRO A 328 24.29 0.36 5.77
CA PRO A 328 24.96 0.31 4.49
C PRO A 328 24.81 1.65 3.75
N VAL A 329 25.65 1.85 2.73
CA VAL A 329 25.37 2.85 1.69
C VAL A 329 24.09 2.39 0.99
N GLY A 330 22.98 3.07 1.25
CA GLY A 330 21.70 2.83 0.55
C GLY A 330 21.79 3.23 -0.92
N PRO A 331 20.78 2.90 -1.74
CA PRO A 331 20.77 3.32 -3.13
C PRO A 331 20.63 4.84 -3.24
N LYS A 332 21.05 5.38 -4.38
CA LYS A 332 21.00 6.82 -4.66
C LYS A 332 19.60 7.33 -5.02
N GLY A 333 18.67 6.42 -5.30
CA GLY A 333 17.34 6.77 -5.79
C GLY A 333 16.50 7.50 -4.75
N VAL A 334 15.65 8.39 -5.24
CA VAL A 334 14.68 9.11 -4.41
C VAL A 334 13.60 8.14 -3.97
N LEU A 335 13.20 8.23 -2.70
CA LEU A 335 12.08 7.49 -2.17
C LEU A 335 10.78 8.11 -2.67
N ILE A 336 9.93 7.29 -3.26
CA ILE A 336 8.61 7.70 -3.74
C ILE A 336 7.56 6.73 -3.23
N ALA A 337 6.34 7.19 -3.00
CA ALA A 337 5.24 6.31 -2.65
C ALA A 337 4.95 5.36 -3.81
N ARG A 338 4.53 4.14 -3.48
CA ARG A 338 4.05 3.21 -4.50
C ARG A 338 2.83 3.80 -5.23
N TYR A 339 2.94 3.87 -6.56
CA TYR A 339 1.89 4.36 -7.46
C TYR A 339 1.25 3.25 -8.32
N ILE A 340 1.74 2.01 -8.20
CA ILE A 340 1.18 0.84 -8.89
C ILE A 340 0.52 -0.12 -7.90
N PRO A 341 -0.51 -0.89 -8.30
CA PRO A 341 -1.04 -1.96 -7.47
C PRO A 341 0.05 -2.97 -7.09
N PRO A 342 0.07 -3.45 -5.84
CA PRO A 342 1.04 -4.45 -5.41
C PRO A 342 0.68 -5.83 -5.98
N VAL A 343 1.70 -6.68 -6.09
CA VAL A 343 1.51 -8.10 -6.42
C VAL A 343 0.87 -8.80 -5.22
N ARG A 344 -0.16 -9.62 -5.47
CA ARG A 344 -0.91 -10.36 -4.45
C ARG A 344 -1.26 -11.76 -4.95
N VAL A 345 -1.55 -12.66 -4.01
CA VAL A 345 -2.18 -13.94 -4.35
C VAL A 345 -3.64 -13.67 -4.75
N THR A 346 -3.95 -13.79 -6.04
CA THR A 346 -5.32 -13.55 -6.56
C THR A 346 -6.19 -14.80 -6.57
N LYS A 347 -5.56 -15.98 -6.58
CA LYS A 347 -6.26 -17.26 -6.61
C LYS A 347 -5.38 -18.39 -6.09
N ILE A 348 -5.95 -19.22 -5.23
CA ILE A 348 -5.34 -20.49 -4.81
C ILE A 348 -5.95 -21.62 -5.65
N LEU A 349 -5.10 -22.40 -6.31
CA LEU A 349 -5.53 -23.54 -7.14
C LEU A 349 -5.18 -24.85 -6.47
N LYS A 350 -6.17 -25.74 -6.36
CA LYS A 350 -5.95 -27.12 -5.86
C LYS A 350 -5.56 -28.02 -7.04
N PRO A 351 -4.60 -28.94 -6.87
CA PRO A 351 -4.28 -29.91 -7.90
C PRO A 351 -5.51 -30.81 -8.16
N VAL A 352 -5.83 -31.03 -9.45
CA VAL A 352 -6.97 -31.85 -9.86
C VAL A 352 -6.62 -33.32 -10.00
N LYS A 353 -5.33 -33.63 -10.14
CA LYS A 353 -4.80 -34.99 -10.22
C LYS A 353 -3.37 -35.04 -9.68
N MET A 354 -3.05 -36.15 -9.00
CA MET A 354 -1.69 -36.51 -8.61
C MET A 354 -1.35 -37.85 -9.26
N THR A 355 -0.20 -37.96 -9.92
CA THR A 355 0.29 -39.21 -10.52
C THR A 355 1.72 -39.45 -10.09
N GLN A 356 2.03 -40.67 -9.65
CA GLN A 356 3.41 -41.06 -9.36
C GLN A 356 4.07 -41.63 -10.63
N ARG A 357 5.25 -41.11 -10.98
CA ARG A 357 6.10 -41.62 -12.06
C ARG A 357 7.49 -41.90 -11.49
N ARG A 358 7.88 -43.17 -11.43
CA ARG A 358 9.11 -43.63 -10.75
C ARG A 358 9.13 -43.10 -9.29
N ARG A 359 10.14 -42.29 -8.95
CA ARG A 359 10.34 -41.67 -7.63
C ARG A 359 9.76 -40.24 -7.52
N ALA A 360 9.04 -39.75 -8.54
CA ALA A 360 8.49 -38.40 -8.55
C ALA A 360 6.95 -38.41 -8.50
N PHE A 361 6.38 -37.43 -7.78
CA PHE A 361 4.96 -37.12 -7.82
C PHE A 361 4.72 -35.94 -8.76
N ILE A 362 3.80 -36.11 -9.71
CA ILE A 362 3.39 -35.08 -10.66
C ILE A 362 2.00 -34.60 -10.26
N PHE A 363 1.88 -33.30 -9.99
CA PHE A 363 0.61 -32.65 -9.72
C PHE A 363 0.14 -31.93 -10.98
N VAL A 364 -1.07 -32.24 -11.43
CA VAL A 364 -1.69 -31.55 -12.57
C VAL A 364 -2.58 -30.45 -12.03
N ILE A 365 -2.27 -29.22 -12.42
CA ILE A 365 -3.09 -28.03 -12.21
C ILE A 365 -3.62 -27.66 -13.60
N LEU A 366 -4.94 -27.54 -13.75
CA LEU A 366 -5.64 -27.41 -15.04
C LEU A 366 -4.91 -26.55 -16.09
N GLY A 367 -4.57 -27.17 -17.23
CA GLY A 367 -4.57 -26.68 -18.63
C GLY A 367 -4.14 -25.26 -19.01
N LYS A 368 -3.61 -24.45 -18.10
CA LYS A 368 -3.21 -23.05 -18.35
C LYS A 368 -1.76 -22.87 -17.91
N THR A 369 -0.97 -22.23 -18.76
CA THR A 369 0.32 -21.66 -18.37
C THR A 369 0.07 -20.56 -17.35
N LEU A 370 0.70 -20.65 -16.18
CA LEU A 370 0.55 -19.72 -15.08
C LEU A 370 1.94 -19.34 -14.54
N GLN A 371 2.08 -18.10 -14.08
CA GLN A 371 3.18 -17.72 -13.19
C GLN A 371 2.70 -17.94 -11.75
N ALA A 372 3.29 -18.91 -11.06
CA ALA A 372 2.88 -19.31 -9.72
C ALA A 372 4.07 -19.86 -8.92
N TYR A 373 3.92 -19.91 -7.60
CA TYR A 373 4.78 -20.64 -6.68
C TYR A 373 3.89 -21.55 -5.82
N ARG A 374 4.51 -22.55 -5.18
CA ARG A 374 3.84 -23.44 -4.24
C ARG A 374 4.33 -23.05 -2.85
N ASP A 375 3.40 -22.65 -1.99
CA ASP A 375 3.63 -22.44 -0.56
C ASP A 375 3.85 -23.78 0.17
#